data_AF-A0A1Z9Q923-F1
#
_entry.id   AF-A0A1Z9Q923-F1
#
_cell.length_a   1.000
_cell.length_b   1.000
_cell.length_c   1.000
_cell.angle_alpha   90.00
_cell.angle_beta   90.00
_cell.angle_gamma   90.00
#
_symmetry.space_group_name_H-M   'P 1'
#
loop_
_entity.id
_entity.type
_entity.pdbx_description
1 polymer ?
#
loop_
_entity_poly.entity_id
_entity_poly.type
_entity_poly.pdbx_seq_one_letter_code
_entity_poly.pdbx_strand_id
1 'polypeptide(L)'
;MPVNPSPGMEEVRRPDARRLADAVSHWRARSTLLVLDPGLPDAVASRMRGMLDAASRLRSVSPGPGSPTDHTVRPIQVAMTESQPEVIVGVGGGATLDAAKIARFRAASSTTSSPRLLAVPTTAGTGAEATHFAVIYIDGIKKSIAGPEVRPDVAVVDPSLLASAPPMVAAAAALDALVQSIESLLSVRATDVSRTAARAALRRLAATLPDLDRHDDLGLAAFHAGVAIDVSFTGAAHALSYPFTARADVPHGIAVGRLLPWVVGALVEASDEGLTHPHGPAAVRGLLREIAEAFGLAEPASLPRHLDGIADSVGVPRLPAIDTELVHAEAAPERLANTPLRFERTTVDRVLARATSAVED
;
A
#
# COMPACT_ATOMS: atom_id res chain seq x y z
N MET A 1 2.14 22.63 8.86
CA MET A 1 0.84 22.91 8.20
C MET A 1 0.20 21.57 7.89
N PRO A 2 -1.05 21.28 8.26
CA PRO A 2 -1.72 20.06 7.82
C PRO A 2 -1.74 20.07 6.29
N VAL A 3 -1.24 19.00 5.68
CA VAL A 3 -1.32 18.81 4.23
C VAL A 3 -2.78 18.55 3.93
N ASN A 4 -3.43 19.51 3.27
CA ASN A 4 -4.77 19.31 2.77
C ASN A 4 -4.63 18.36 1.57
N PRO A 5 -5.15 17.12 1.61
CA PRO A 5 -5.19 16.29 0.41
C PRO A 5 -6.02 17.01 -0.66
N SER A 6 -5.83 16.63 -1.93
CA SER A 6 -6.52 17.18 -3.10
C SER A 6 -8.02 17.44 -2.85
N PRO A 7 -8.63 18.44 -3.51
CA PRO A 7 -10.01 18.87 -3.21
C PRO A 7 -10.98 17.68 -3.22
N GLY A 8 -11.53 17.31 -2.06
CA GLY A 8 -12.51 16.22 -1.91
C GLY A 8 -12.19 15.14 -0.88
N MET A 9 -10.94 15.06 -0.38
CA MET A 9 -10.56 14.07 0.64
C MET A 9 -10.74 14.65 2.05
N GLU A 10 -11.73 14.18 2.79
CA GLU A 10 -11.87 14.49 4.21
C GLU A 10 -11.04 13.50 5.04
N GLU A 11 -9.93 13.96 5.62
CA GLU A 11 -9.13 13.18 6.58
C GLU A 11 -9.89 13.12 7.91
N VAL A 12 -10.65 12.04 8.13
CA VAL A 12 -11.42 11.86 9.36
C VAL A 12 -10.51 11.34 10.48
N ARG A 13 -9.82 12.26 11.15
CA ARG A 13 -8.95 11.99 12.31
C ARG A 13 -9.80 11.58 13.52
N ARG A 14 -9.79 10.29 13.89
CA ARG A 14 -10.05 9.66 15.22
C ARG A 14 -10.95 8.41 15.17
N PRO A 15 -10.67 7.37 16.01
CA PRO A 15 -11.41 6.11 16.05
C PRO A 15 -12.80 6.33 16.65
N ASP A 16 -13.85 6.13 15.85
CA ASP A 16 -15.16 5.78 16.37
C ASP A 16 -15.96 5.12 15.25
N ALA A 17 -16.43 3.90 15.48
CA ALA A 17 -17.32 3.20 14.56
C ALA A 17 -18.60 4.01 14.23
N ARG A 18 -19.00 4.95 15.09
CA ARG A 18 -20.10 5.90 14.78
C ARG A 18 -19.87 6.65 13.46
N ARG A 19 -18.62 6.89 13.07
CA ARG A 19 -18.27 7.69 11.88
C ARG A 19 -18.51 7.01 10.54
N LEU A 20 -18.51 5.67 10.47
CA LEU A 20 -18.79 4.98 9.20
C LEU A 20 -20.26 5.20 8.80
N ALA A 21 -21.17 5.01 9.76
CA ALA A 21 -22.60 5.30 9.56
C ALA A 21 -22.83 6.79 9.33
N ASP A 22 -22.11 7.67 10.05
CA ASP A 22 -22.21 9.13 9.84
C ASP A 22 -21.73 9.54 8.43
N ALA A 23 -20.64 8.97 7.91
CA ALA A 23 -20.13 9.27 6.57
C ALA A 23 -21.13 8.86 5.47
N VAL A 24 -21.74 7.68 5.61
CA VAL A 24 -22.81 7.24 4.69
C VAL A 24 -24.07 8.10 4.84
N SER A 25 -24.45 8.43 6.08
CA SER A 25 -25.60 9.28 6.38
C SER A 25 -25.42 10.72 5.90
N HIS A 26 -24.19 11.23 5.92
CA HIS A 26 -23.83 12.55 5.42
C HIS A 26 -24.13 12.67 3.92
N TRP A 27 -23.92 11.59 3.15
CA TRP A 27 -24.29 11.53 1.74
C TRP A 27 -25.79 11.31 1.50
N ARG A 28 -26.58 11.09 2.56
CA ARG A 28 -28.03 10.80 2.49
C ARG A 28 -28.35 9.65 1.54
N ALA A 29 -27.44 8.67 1.46
CA ALA A 29 -27.55 7.55 0.56
C ALA A 29 -28.68 6.61 0.98
N ARG A 30 -29.55 6.23 0.04
CA ARG A 30 -30.67 5.33 0.30
C ARG A 30 -30.31 3.86 0.13
N SER A 31 -29.27 3.57 -0.64
CA SER A 31 -28.78 2.22 -0.92
C SER A 31 -27.26 2.13 -0.78
N THR A 32 -26.81 1.13 -0.01
CA THR A 32 -25.39 0.85 0.21
C THR A 32 -25.05 -0.56 -0.24
N LEU A 33 -23.97 -0.70 -1.00
CA LEU A 33 -23.31 -1.97 -1.24
C LEU A 33 -22.07 -2.10 -0.35
N LEU A 34 -22.11 -3.02 0.59
CA LEU A 34 -21.01 -3.34 1.48
C LEU A 34 -20.17 -4.49 0.92
N VAL A 35 -18.94 -4.20 0.51
CA VAL A 35 -17.93 -5.16 0.06
C VAL A 35 -17.05 -5.54 1.26
N LEU A 36 -17.20 -6.76 1.76
CA LEU A 36 -16.45 -7.27 2.92
C LEU A 36 -15.39 -8.27 2.50
N ASP A 37 -14.17 -8.07 2.97
CA ASP A 37 -13.11 -9.06 2.86
C ASP A 37 -13.55 -10.41 3.48
N PRO A 38 -13.48 -11.52 2.73
CA PRO A 38 -13.90 -12.84 3.23
C PRO A 38 -13.02 -13.36 4.37
N GLY A 39 -11.84 -12.79 4.59
CA GLY A 39 -10.94 -13.15 5.70
C GLY A 39 -11.20 -12.42 7.01
N LEU A 40 -12.19 -11.52 7.08
CA LEU A 40 -12.51 -10.80 8.31
C LEU A 40 -13.16 -11.72 9.36
N PRO A 41 -12.87 -11.52 10.66
CA PRO A 41 -13.59 -12.23 11.71
C PRO A 41 -15.10 -11.98 11.65
N ASP A 42 -15.91 -13.01 11.89
CA ASP A 42 -17.37 -12.94 11.82
C ASP A 42 -17.97 -11.83 12.69
N ALA A 43 -17.40 -11.60 13.87
CA ALA A 43 -17.82 -10.52 14.76
C ALA A 43 -17.63 -9.13 14.13
N VAL A 44 -16.51 -8.92 13.42
CA VAL A 44 -16.23 -7.67 12.71
C VAL A 44 -17.17 -7.51 11.53
N ALA A 45 -17.34 -8.55 10.71
CA ALA A 45 -18.27 -8.54 9.58
C ALA A 45 -19.71 -8.26 10.02
N SER A 46 -20.17 -8.89 11.10
CA SER A 46 -21.52 -8.71 11.66
C SER A 46 -21.73 -7.29 12.18
N ARG A 47 -20.72 -6.73 12.88
CA ARG A 47 -20.73 -5.34 13.34
C ARG A 47 -20.88 -4.37 12.17
N MET A 48 -20.09 -4.54 11.11
CA MET A 48 -20.17 -3.68 9.91
C MET A 48 -21.52 -3.75 9.22
N ARG A 49 -22.09 -4.95 9.08
CA ARG A 49 -23.44 -5.14 8.52
C ARG A 49 -24.50 -4.41 9.36
N GLY A 50 -24.50 -4.63 10.68
CA GLY A 50 -25.49 -4.03 11.58
C GLY A 50 -25.43 -2.50 11.60
N MET A 51 -24.23 -1.92 11.55
CA MET A 51 -24.05 -0.46 11.51
C MET A 51 -24.59 0.17 10.22
N LEU A 52 -24.39 -0.48 9.07
CA LEU A 52 -24.80 0.06 7.77
C LEU A 52 -26.26 -0.21 7.42
N ASP A 53 -26.82 -1.33 7.90
CA ASP A 53 -28.24 -1.67 7.74
C ASP A 53 -29.14 -0.66 8.46
N ALA A 54 -28.70 -0.15 9.61
CA ALA A 54 -29.39 0.92 10.33
C ALA A 54 -29.36 2.27 9.58
N ALA A 55 -28.44 2.47 8.64
CA ALA A 55 -28.25 3.75 7.95
C ALA A 55 -28.93 3.81 6.57
N SER A 56 -29.04 2.68 5.86
CA SER A 56 -29.56 2.62 4.48
C SER A 56 -29.96 1.20 4.07
N ARG A 57 -30.67 1.04 2.96
CA ARG A 57 -30.95 -0.29 2.39
C ARG A 57 -29.64 -0.99 2.02
N LEU A 58 -29.28 -2.02 2.76
CA LEU A 58 -27.99 -2.68 2.65
C LEU A 58 -28.06 -3.93 1.76
N ARG A 59 -27.16 -4.01 0.77
CA ARG A 59 -26.71 -5.27 0.17
C ARG A 59 -25.27 -5.48 0.57
N SER A 60 -24.90 -6.71 0.90
CA SER A 60 -23.50 -7.03 1.16
C SER A 60 -23.03 -8.20 0.31
N VAL A 61 -21.77 -8.14 -0.09
CA VAL A 61 -21.07 -9.10 -0.94
C VAL A 61 -19.63 -9.21 -0.45
N SER A 62 -18.98 -10.33 -0.78
CA SER A 62 -17.54 -10.48 -0.62
C SER A 62 -16.90 -10.74 -1.98
N PRO A 63 -15.69 -10.21 -2.24
CA PRO A 63 -14.90 -10.69 -3.36
C PRO A 63 -14.49 -12.15 -3.11
N GLY A 64 -14.00 -12.81 -4.15
CA GLY A 64 -13.27 -14.08 -3.96
C GLY A 64 -11.97 -13.86 -3.16
N PRO A 65 -11.42 -14.91 -2.53
CA PRO A 65 -10.18 -14.79 -1.77
C PRO A 65 -8.98 -14.48 -2.69
N GLY A 66 -7.94 -13.88 -2.10
CA GLY A 66 -6.67 -13.60 -2.78
C GLY A 66 -6.66 -12.28 -3.57
N SER A 67 -5.75 -12.19 -4.53
CA SER A 67 -5.54 -10.99 -5.34
C SER A 67 -6.72 -10.71 -6.29
N PRO A 68 -7.01 -9.43 -6.62
CA PRO A 68 -8.08 -9.11 -7.56
C PRO A 68 -7.84 -9.71 -8.94
N THR A 69 -8.81 -10.46 -9.42
CA THR A 69 -8.99 -10.98 -10.78
C THR A 69 -10.41 -10.71 -11.26
N ASP A 70 -10.70 -10.93 -12.54
CA ASP A 70 -12.07 -10.85 -13.07
C ASP A 70 -13.06 -11.74 -12.30
N HIS A 71 -12.61 -12.91 -11.83
CA HIS A 71 -13.44 -13.80 -11.02
C HIS A 71 -13.77 -13.21 -9.64
N THR A 72 -12.79 -12.61 -8.97
CA THR A 72 -13.01 -12.03 -7.63
C THR A 72 -13.81 -10.72 -7.65
N VAL A 73 -13.74 -9.96 -8.75
CA VAL A 73 -14.44 -8.68 -8.92
C VAL A 73 -15.89 -8.87 -9.37
N ARG A 74 -16.16 -9.92 -10.15
CA ARG A 74 -17.49 -10.21 -10.73
C ARG A 74 -18.64 -10.22 -9.71
N PRO A 75 -18.53 -10.84 -8.51
CA PRO A 75 -19.60 -10.81 -7.51
C PRO A 75 -20.03 -9.39 -7.13
N ILE A 76 -19.06 -8.46 -7.03
CA ILE A 76 -19.32 -7.06 -6.71
C ILE A 76 -20.11 -6.41 -7.86
N GLN A 77 -19.72 -6.64 -9.11
CA GLN A 77 -20.41 -6.08 -10.29
C GLN A 77 -21.85 -6.60 -10.43
N VAL A 78 -22.08 -7.89 -10.14
CA VAL A 78 -23.43 -8.47 -10.10
C VAL A 78 -24.26 -7.80 -9.02
N ALA A 79 -23.73 -7.71 -7.79
CA ALA A 79 -24.42 -7.06 -6.68
C ALA A 79 -24.71 -5.57 -6.95
N MET A 80 -23.80 -4.86 -7.62
CA MET A 80 -24.02 -3.48 -8.08
C MET A 80 -25.17 -3.38 -9.07
N THR A 81 -25.22 -4.31 -10.05
CA THR A 81 -26.29 -4.34 -11.06
C THR A 81 -27.66 -4.59 -10.43
N GLU A 82 -27.73 -5.53 -9.49
CA GLU A 82 -28.98 -5.91 -8.80
C GLU A 82 -29.47 -4.83 -7.82
N SER A 83 -28.56 -4.18 -7.09
CA SER A 83 -28.92 -3.27 -6.00
C SER A 83 -28.93 -1.79 -6.38
N GLN A 84 -28.27 -1.42 -7.48
CA GLN A 84 -28.06 -0.03 -7.93
C GLN A 84 -27.66 0.87 -6.76
N PRO A 85 -26.51 0.60 -6.12
CA PRO A 85 -26.12 1.31 -4.90
C PRO A 85 -25.78 2.77 -5.21
N GLU A 86 -26.13 3.68 -4.30
CA GLU A 86 -25.67 5.08 -4.33
C GLU A 86 -24.25 5.18 -3.71
N VAL A 87 -23.90 4.24 -2.81
CA VAL A 87 -22.62 4.16 -2.12
C VAL A 87 -22.09 2.73 -2.09
N ILE A 88 -20.79 2.58 -2.31
CA ILE A 88 -20.01 1.36 -2.04
C ILE A 88 -19.18 1.61 -0.78
N VAL A 89 -19.24 0.69 0.17
CA VAL A 89 -18.36 0.65 1.34
C VAL A 89 -17.47 -0.58 1.22
N GLY A 90 -16.17 -0.37 0.99
CA GLY A 90 -15.18 -1.44 0.98
C GLY A 90 -14.51 -1.57 2.34
N VAL A 91 -14.59 -2.74 2.97
CA VAL A 91 -13.94 -3.03 4.26
C VAL A 91 -13.02 -4.22 4.11
N GLY A 92 -11.71 -4.01 4.22
CA GLY A 92 -10.73 -5.07 3.98
C GLY A 92 -9.32 -4.59 3.76
N GLY A 93 -8.43 -5.53 3.41
CA GLY A 93 -7.08 -5.20 2.94
C GLY A 93 -7.08 -4.65 1.51
N GLY A 94 -5.88 -4.39 0.97
CA GLY A 94 -5.74 -3.80 -0.37
C GLY A 94 -6.41 -4.58 -1.49
N ALA A 95 -6.46 -5.92 -1.44
CA ALA A 95 -7.16 -6.72 -2.44
C ALA A 95 -8.68 -6.42 -2.47
N THR A 96 -9.32 -6.36 -1.31
CA THR A 96 -10.74 -6.03 -1.19
C THR A 96 -11.02 -4.60 -1.64
N LEU A 97 -10.18 -3.64 -1.23
CA LEU A 97 -10.32 -2.24 -1.64
C LEU A 97 -10.13 -2.07 -3.15
N ASP A 98 -9.12 -2.69 -3.74
CA ASP A 98 -8.89 -2.66 -5.19
C ASP A 98 -10.04 -3.32 -5.95
N ALA A 99 -10.57 -4.45 -5.47
CA ALA A 99 -11.72 -5.09 -6.09
C ALA A 99 -12.97 -4.17 -6.10
N ALA A 100 -13.22 -3.44 -5.00
CA ALA A 100 -14.30 -2.46 -4.91
C ALA A 100 -14.08 -1.28 -5.88
N LYS A 101 -12.85 -0.74 -5.94
CA LYS A 101 -12.47 0.32 -6.89
C LYS A 101 -12.66 -0.11 -8.34
N ILE A 102 -12.23 -1.33 -8.70
CA ILE A 102 -12.34 -1.86 -10.07
C ILE A 102 -13.80 -2.05 -10.46
N ALA A 103 -14.63 -2.60 -9.55
CA ALA A 103 -16.06 -2.76 -9.81
C ALA A 103 -16.74 -1.40 -10.06
N ARG A 104 -16.43 -0.40 -9.22
CA ARG A 104 -16.89 0.99 -9.41
C ARG A 104 -16.42 1.58 -10.74
N PHE A 105 -15.13 1.46 -11.04
CA PHE A 105 -14.52 1.98 -12.26
C PHE A 105 -15.22 1.44 -13.52
N ARG A 106 -15.43 0.12 -13.58
CA ARG A 106 -16.12 -0.54 -14.70
C ARG A 106 -17.58 -0.09 -14.86
N ALA A 107 -18.27 0.20 -13.76
CA ALA A 107 -19.63 0.73 -13.80
C ALA A 107 -19.68 2.18 -14.29
N ALA A 108 -18.71 3.01 -13.91
CA ALA A 108 -18.60 4.39 -14.37
C ALA A 108 -18.41 4.48 -15.89
N SER A 109 -17.72 3.51 -16.50
CA SER A 109 -17.54 3.45 -17.95
C SER A 109 -18.82 3.13 -18.74
N SER A 110 -19.89 2.67 -18.06
CA SER A 110 -21.14 2.22 -18.70
C SER A 110 -22.38 3.01 -18.30
N THR A 111 -22.28 3.93 -17.33
CA THR A 111 -23.43 4.64 -16.73
C THR A 111 -23.11 6.12 -16.50
N THR A 112 -24.16 6.95 -16.39
CA THR A 112 -24.03 8.40 -16.17
C THR A 112 -23.81 8.79 -14.70
N SER A 113 -23.97 7.85 -13.75
CA SER A 113 -23.74 8.09 -12.32
C SER A 113 -22.99 6.91 -11.68
N SER A 114 -21.74 7.14 -11.29
CA SER A 114 -20.96 6.18 -10.51
C SER A 114 -21.26 6.33 -9.01
N PRO A 115 -21.44 5.24 -8.24
CA PRO A 115 -21.60 5.33 -6.80
C PRO A 115 -20.38 5.99 -6.15
N ARG A 116 -20.58 6.61 -4.98
CA ARG A 116 -19.46 7.03 -4.14
C ARG A 116 -18.78 5.82 -3.52
N LEU A 117 -17.49 5.90 -3.25
CA LEU A 117 -16.70 4.85 -2.60
C LEU A 117 -16.15 5.35 -1.27
N LEU A 118 -16.50 4.63 -0.20
CA LEU A 118 -15.89 4.76 1.11
C LEU A 118 -14.97 3.55 1.34
N ALA A 119 -13.69 3.81 1.55
CA ALA A 119 -12.68 2.78 1.83
C ALA A 119 -12.36 2.71 3.33
N VAL A 120 -12.43 1.49 3.88
CA VAL A 120 -12.16 1.19 5.29
C VAL A 120 -11.06 0.12 5.35
N PRO A 121 -9.78 0.50 5.43
CA PRO A 121 -8.70 -0.47 5.47
C PRO A 121 -8.74 -1.28 6.77
N THR A 122 -8.50 -2.59 6.65
CA THR A 122 -8.31 -3.50 7.80
C THR A 122 -6.84 -3.94 7.93
N THR A 123 -5.96 -3.39 7.09
CA THR A 123 -4.51 -3.55 7.17
C THR A 123 -3.83 -2.19 7.05
N ALA A 124 -2.71 -2.00 7.76
CA ALA A 124 -1.95 -0.76 7.74
C ALA A 124 -0.75 -0.88 6.79
N GLY A 125 -0.99 -0.95 5.48
CA GLY A 125 0.09 -1.16 4.51
C GLY A 125 -0.12 -0.60 3.12
N THR A 126 -1.19 -1.02 2.43
CA THR A 126 -1.30 -0.77 0.98
C THR A 126 -1.58 0.68 0.61
N GLY A 127 -2.11 1.48 1.55
CA GLY A 127 -2.56 2.85 1.31
C GLY A 127 -3.65 2.94 0.24
N ALA A 128 -4.30 1.82 -0.10
CA ALA A 128 -5.28 1.75 -1.18
C ALA A 128 -6.47 2.69 -0.92
N GLU A 129 -6.81 2.96 0.33
CA GLU A 129 -7.82 3.94 0.70
C GLU A 129 -7.50 5.38 0.25
N ALA A 130 -6.22 5.70 -0.01
CA ALA A 130 -5.76 7.04 -0.39
C ALA A 130 -5.40 7.19 -1.89
N THR A 131 -5.20 6.09 -2.60
CA THR A 131 -4.61 6.11 -3.95
C THR A 131 -5.64 6.10 -5.09
N HIS A 132 -5.25 6.71 -6.21
CA HIS A 132 -5.94 6.61 -7.52
C HIS A 132 -5.54 5.37 -8.32
N PHE A 133 -4.92 4.38 -7.67
CA PHE A 133 -4.51 3.12 -8.27
C PHE A 133 -5.39 1.96 -7.81
N ALA A 134 -5.56 0.96 -8.66
CA ALA A 134 -6.06 -0.36 -8.28
C ALA A 134 -5.31 -1.44 -9.08
N VAL A 135 -4.95 -2.54 -8.42
CA VAL A 135 -4.26 -3.67 -9.03
C VAL A 135 -5.25 -4.78 -9.41
N ILE A 136 -5.09 -5.34 -10.60
CA ILE A 136 -5.81 -6.53 -11.07
C ILE A 136 -4.87 -7.48 -11.80
N TYR A 137 -5.05 -8.78 -11.60
CA TYR A 137 -4.36 -9.83 -12.33
C TYR A 137 -5.25 -10.31 -13.47
N ILE A 138 -4.72 -10.27 -14.69
CA ILE A 138 -5.36 -10.76 -15.91
C ILE A 138 -4.40 -11.75 -16.55
N ASP A 139 -4.84 -13.00 -16.72
CA ASP A 139 -4.03 -14.12 -17.24
C ASP A 139 -2.72 -14.30 -16.46
N GLY A 140 -2.77 -14.13 -15.13
CA GLY A 140 -1.60 -14.22 -14.25
C GLY A 140 -0.68 -12.99 -14.26
N ILE A 141 -0.94 -12.01 -15.13
CA ILE A 141 -0.13 -10.80 -15.25
C ILE A 141 -0.72 -9.69 -14.37
N LYS A 142 0.09 -9.14 -13.47
CA LYS A 142 -0.26 -7.99 -12.64
C LYS A 142 -0.40 -6.74 -13.50
N LYS A 143 -1.59 -6.13 -13.50
CA LYS A 143 -1.90 -4.87 -14.18
C LYS A 143 -2.35 -3.83 -13.16
N SER A 144 -2.09 -2.56 -13.46
CA SER A 144 -2.53 -1.43 -12.64
C SER A 144 -3.48 -0.56 -13.44
N ILE A 145 -4.64 -0.25 -12.88
CA ILE A 145 -5.55 0.78 -13.38
C ILE A 145 -5.25 2.05 -12.58
N ALA A 146 -5.24 3.19 -13.25
CA ALA A 146 -4.97 4.49 -12.65
C ALA A 146 -5.95 5.53 -13.21
N GLY A 147 -6.59 6.30 -12.33
CA GLY A 147 -7.46 7.40 -12.74
C GLY A 147 -8.17 8.05 -11.56
N PRO A 148 -8.56 9.34 -11.64
CA PRO A 148 -9.26 10.02 -10.55
C PRO A 148 -10.54 9.30 -10.11
N GLU A 149 -11.25 8.66 -11.03
CA GLU A 149 -12.44 7.86 -10.79
C GLU A 149 -12.20 6.56 -9.98
N VAL A 150 -10.95 6.11 -9.92
CA VAL A 150 -10.52 4.92 -9.14
C VAL A 150 -10.34 5.28 -7.67
N ARG A 151 -10.05 6.55 -7.35
CA ARG A 151 -9.80 6.98 -5.98
C ARG A 151 -11.08 6.89 -5.13
N PRO A 152 -10.99 6.40 -3.88
CA PRO A 152 -12.09 6.51 -2.93
C PRO A 152 -12.46 7.97 -2.66
N ASP A 153 -13.74 8.24 -2.44
CA ASP A 153 -14.23 9.57 -2.07
C ASP A 153 -13.92 9.87 -0.60
N VAL A 154 -13.98 8.86 0.26
CA VAL A 154 -13.67 8.96 1.71
C VAL A 154 -12.87 7.74 2.14
N ALA A 155 -11.90 7.97 3.02
CA ALA A 155 -11.17 6.93 3.74
C ALA A 155 -11.49 7.01 5.24
N VAL A 156 -11.83 5.88 5.87
CA VAL A 156 -12.03 5.77 7.32
C VAL A 156 -11.02 4.78 7.88
N VAL A 157 -9.97 5.29 8.51
CA VAL A 157 -8.96 4.47 9.18
C VAL A 157 -9.41 4.20 10.62
N ASP A 158 -9.89 2.98 10.88
CA ASP A 158 -10.32 2.53 12.21
C ASP A 158 -9.29 1.55 12.81
N PRO A 159 -8.49 1.97 13.80
CA PRO A 159 -7.54 1.14 14.53
C PRO A 159 -8.10 -0.19 15.06
N SER A 160 -9.38 -0.24 15.45
CA SER A 160 -9.99 -1.48 15.93
C SER A 160 -10.17 -2.53 14.82
N LEU A 161 -10.23 -2.09 13.56
CA LEU A 161 -10.24 -2.98 12.40
C LEU A 161 -8.83 -3.42 12.02
N LEU A 162 -7.84 -2.54 12.17
CA LEU A 162 -6.43 -2.88 11.96
C LEU A 162 -5.95 -3.94 12.97
N ALA A 163 -6.42 -3.85 14.22
CA ALA A 163 -6.16 -4.84 15.27
C ALA A 163 -6.69 -6.25 14.97
N SER A 164 -7.61 -6.38 14.00
CA SER A 164 -8.17 -7.68 13.60
C SER A 164 -7.30 -8.45 12.60
N ALA A 165 -6.25 -7.81 12.05
CA ALA A 165 -5.36 -8.44 11.07
C ALA A 165 -4.54 -9.56 11.72
N PRO A 166 -4.38 -10.73 11.06
CA PRO A 166 -3.45 -11.76 11.52
C PRO A 166 -2.03 -11.20 11.67
N PRO A 167 -1.22 -11.64 12.66
CA PRO A 167 0.08 -11.04 12.95
C PRO A 167 1.02 -10.93 11.74
N MET A 168 1.12 -11.98 10.93
CA MET A 168 1.96 -11.96 9.72
C MET A 168 1.46 -10.97 8.66
N VAL A 169 0.14 -10.78 8.56
CA VAL A 169 -0.47 -9.80 7.65
C VAL A 169 -0.17 -8.38 8.16
N ALA A 170 -0.27 -8.14 9.46
CA ALA A 170 0.06 -6.87 10.08
C ALA A 170 1.56 -6.51 9.87
N ALA A 171 2.46 -7.47 10.09
CA ALA A 171 3.89 -7.30 9.87
C ALA A 171 4.21 -6.96 8.41
N ALA A 172 3.69 -7.76 7.47
CA ALA A 172 3.89 -7.53 6.04
C ALA A 172 3.33 -6.16 5.61
N ALA A 173 2.14 -5.78 6.09
CA ALA A 173 1.52 -4.50 5.79
C ALA A 173 2.36 -3.32 6.31
N ALA A 174 2.83 -3.37 7.56
CA ALA A 174 3.63 -2.30 8.13
C ALA A 174 4.98 -2.12 7.39
N LEU A 175 5.61 -3.21 6.96
CA LEU A 175 6.81 -3.16 6.11
C LEU A 175 6.51 -2.54 4.74
N ASP A 176 5.37 -2.87 4.12
CA ASP A 176 4.94 -2.26 2.85
C ASP A 176 4.81 -0.73 2.99
N ALA A 177 4.11 -0.24 4.02
CA ALA A 177 4.00 1.20 4.31
C ALA A 177 5.37 1.85 4.53
N LEU A 178 6.31 1.16 5.18
CA LEU A 178 7.68 1.65 5.35
C LEU A 178 8.42 1.76 4.02
N VAL A 179 8.33 0.73 3.17
CA VAL A 179 8.94 0.75 1.84
C VAL A 179 8.37 1.89 1.01
N GLN A 180 7.05 2.02 0.96
CA GLN A 180 6.36 3.09 0.24
C GLN A 180 6.82 4.48 0.70
N SER A 181 6.98 4.69 2.00
CA SER A 181 7.46 5.96 2.57
C SER A 181 8.88 6.29 2.12
N ILE A 182 9.80 5.31 2.20
CA ILE A 182 11.21 5.50 1.82
C ILE A 182 11.35 5.68 0.31
N GLU A 183 10.69 4.84 -0.49
CA GLU A 183 10.73 4.97 -1.95
C GLU A 183 10.09 6.27 -2.42
N SER A 184 9.00 6.73 -1.79
CA SER A 184 8.40 8.01 -2.12
C SER A 184 9.33 9.20 -1.82
N LEU A 185 10.09 9.14 -0.72
CA LEU A 185 11.11 10.15 -0.41
C LEU A 185 12.23 10.17 -1.43
N LEU A 186 12.68 9.01 -1.88
CA LEU A 186 13.80 8.88 -2.80
C LEU A 186 13.39 9.10 -4.27
N SER A 187 12.11 8.96 -4.59
CA SER A 187 11.60 8.95 -5.96
C SER A 187 12.00 10.19 -6.76
N VAL A 188 12.42 9.99 -8.01
CA VAL A 188 12.67 11.08 -8.97
C VAL A 188 11.39 11.82 -9.37
N ARG A 189 10.22 11.25 -9.05
CA ARG A 189 8.89 11.85 -9.25
C ARG A 189 8.35 12.54 -8.00
N ALA A 190 9.12 12.57 -6.91
CA ALA A 190 8.67 13.13 -5.65
C ALA A 190 8.38 14.63 -5.78
N THR A 191 7.29 15.08 -5.15
CA THR A 191 6.90 16.49 -5.04
C THR A 191 6.89 16.89 -3.57
N ASP A 192 6.70 18.17 -3.26
CA ASP A 192 6.59 18.62 -1.85
C ASP A 192 5.41 17.95 -1.13
N VAL A 193 4.31 17.70 -1.84
CA VAL A 193 3.15 16.98 -1.30
C VAL A 193 3.53 15.55 -0.93
N SER A 194 4.16 14.81 -1.86
CA SER A 194 4.55 13.41 -1.59
C SER A 194 5.62 13.33 -0.51
N ARG A 195 6.63 14.21 -0.53
CA ARG A 195 7.70 14.25 0.48
C ARG A 195 7.15 14.57 1.87
N THR A 196 6.19 15.49 1.98
CA THR A 196 5.59 15.82 3.28
C THR A 196 4.80 14.64 3.84
N ALA A 197 4.01 13.97 3.01
CA ALA A 197 3.27 12.77 3.42
C ALA A 197 4.22 11.61 3.78
N ALA A 198 5.24 11.36 2.96
CA ALA A 198 6.22 10.31 3.20
C ALA A 198 7.04 10.55 4.48
N ARG A 199 7.41 11.80 4.79
CA ARG A 199 8.05 12.16 6.08
C ARG A 199 7.13 11.90 7.26
N ALA A 200 5.84 12.25 7.14
CA ALA A 200 4.87 12.00 8.20
C ALA A 200 4.70 10.50 8.47
N ALA A 201 4.65 9.68 7.42
CA ALA A 201 4.60 8.23 7.51
C ALA A 201 5.90 7.65 8.12
N LEU A 202 7.06 8.01 7.57
CA LEU A 202 8.36 7.52 8.02
C LEU A 202 8.61 7.83 9.50
N ARG A 203 8.31 9.06 9.96
CA ARG A 203 8.50 9.41 11.39
C ARG A 203 7.65 8.57 12.32
N ARG A 204 6.41 8.24 11.93
CA ARG A 204 5.54 7.37 12.71
C ARG A 204 6.05 5.93 12.71
N LEU A 205 6.42 5.41 11.54
CA LEU A 205 6.93 4.04 11.38
C LEU A 205 8.24 3.84 12.13
N ALA A 206 9.19 4.77 12.02
CA ALA A 206 10.45 4.72 12.75
C ALA A 206 10.27 4.78 14.27
N ALA A 207 9.22 5.48 14.76
CA ALA A 207 8.89 5.54 16.18
C ALA A 207 8.06 4.34 16.66
N THR A 208 7.53 3.51 15.75
CA THR A 208 6.57 2.46 16.06
C THR A 208 7.16 1.08 15.85
N LEU A 209 7.81 0.83 14.71
CA LEU A 209 8.39 -0.47 14.42
C LEU A 209 9.55 -0.79 15.38
N PRO A 210 9.65 -2.04 15.87
CA PRO A 210 8.89 -3.22 15.44
C PRO A 210 7.57 -3.49 16.18
N ASP A 211 7.09 -2.59 17.06
CA ASP A 211 5.84 -2.76 17.79
C ASP A 211 4.61 -2.61 16.87
N LEU A 212 3.88 -3.72 16.68
CA LEU A 212 2.71 -3.79 15.79
C LEU A 212 1.37 -3.47 16.49
N ASP A 213 1.37 -3.27 17.81
CA ASP A 213 0.15 -3.03 18.60
C ASP A 213 -0.28 -1.56 18.57
N ARG A 214 0.57 -0.66 18.02
CA ARG A 214 0.28 0.78 17.87
C ARG A 214 -0.58 1.08 16.64
N HIS A 215 -1.74 0.45 16.57
CA HIS A 215 -2.63 0.49 15.40
C HIS A 215 -3.03 1.90 14.94
N ASP A 216 -3.21 2.86 15.86
CA ASP A 216 -3.48 4.27 15.53
C ASP A 216 -2.35 4.89 14.69
N ASP A 217 -1.10 4.70 15.13
CA ASP A 217 0.07 5.26 14.46
C ASP A 217 0.37 4.54 13.15
N LEU A 218 0.25 3.21 13.14
CA LEU A 218 0.41 2.40 11.93
C LEU A 218 -0.64 2.74 10.86
N GLY A 219 -1.90 2.87 11.25
CA GLY A 219 -2.98 3.23 10.34
C GLY A 219 -2.77 4.59 9.68
N LEU A 220 -2.42 5.61 10.49
CA LEU A 220 -2.10 6.93 9.95
C LEU A 220 -0.82 6.94 9.11
N ALA A 221 0.18 6.15 9.48
CA ALA A 221 1.39 6.03 8.70
C ALA A 221 1.12 5.40 7.33
N ALA A 222 0.36 4.30 7.28
CA ALA A 222 -0.03 3.65 6.03
C ALA A 222 -0.87 4.57 5.13
N PHE A 223 -1.81 5.31 5.71
CA PHE A 223 -2.58 6.32 4.97
C PHE A 223 -1.66 7.38 4.35
N HIS A 224 -0.73 7.93 5.13
CA HIS A 224 0.22 8.93 4.61
C HIS A 224 1.20 8.34 3.60
N ALA A 225 1.63 7.09 3.76
CA ALA A 225 2.42 6.38 2.76
C ALA A 225 1.63 6.24 1.44
N GLY A 226 0.35 5.88 1.52
CA GLY A 226 -0.60 5.88 0.41
C GLY A 226 -0.71 7.23 -0.30
N VAL A 227 -0.93 8.32 0.43
CA VAL A 227 -0.95 9.69 -0.11
C VAL A 227 0.38 10.03 -0.79
N ALA A 228 1.49 9.55 -0.27
CA ALA A 228 2.80 9.82 -0.85
C ALA A 228 3.00 9.10 -2.20
N ILE A 229 2.73 7.79 -2.24
CA ILE A 229 2.91 6.99 -3.47
C ILE A 229 1.84 7.29 -4.52
N ASP A 230 0.68 7.81 -4.12
CA ASP A 230 -0.34 8.33 -5.02
C ASP A 230 0.20 9.40 -5.98
N VAL A 231 1.24 10.13 -5.55
CA VAL A 231 1.90 11.17 -6.34
C VAL A 231 3.24 10.71 -6.90
N SER A 232 4.10 10.13 -6.05
CA SER A 232 5.48 9.79 -6.42
C SER A 232 5.64 8.44 -7.10
N PHE A 233 4.59 7.62 -7.10
CA PHE A 233 4.65 6.18 -7.40
C PHE A 233 5.63 5.46 -6.44
N THR A 234 5.83 4.17 -6.67
CA THR A 234 6.81 3.33 -5.95
C THR A 234 8.07 3.13 -6.78
N GLY A 235 9.11 2.53 -6.19
CA GLY A 235 10.44 2.37 -6.78
C GLY A 235 10.89 0.92 -7.01
N ALA A 236 12.20 0.72 -6.86
CA ALA A 236 12.92 -0.49 -7.19
C ALA A 236 12.57 -1.69 -6.30
N ALA A 237 12.35 -1.51 -5.00
CA ALA A 237 11.96 -2.62 -4.12
C ALA A 237 10.60 -3.19 -4.56
N HIS A 238 9.65 -2.32 -4.90
CA HIS A 238 8.38 -2.76 -5.49
C HIS A 238 8.56 -3.44 -6.84
N ALA A 239 9.35 -2.84 -7.75
CA ALA A 239 9.58 -3.41 -9.09
C ALA A 239 10.20 -4.81 -9.02
N LEU A 240 11.20 -5.01 -8.16
CA LEU A 240 11.91 -6.27 -7.97
C LEU A 240 11.09 -7.31 -7.17
N SER A 241 10.05 -6.89 -6.43
CA SER A 241 9.21 -7.79 -5.65
C SER A 241 8.22 -8.59 -6.50
N TYR A 242 7.87 -8.12 -7.70
CA TYR A 242 6.78 -8.71 -8.49
C TYR A 242 7.01 -10.18 -8.84
N PRO A 243 8.21 -10.59 -9.31
CA PRO A 243 8.50 -12.01 -9.58
C PRO A 243 8.31 -12.90 -8.33
N PHE A 244 8.75 -12.44 -7.15
CA PHE A 244 8.56 -13.19 -5.90
C PHE A 244 7.06 -13.38 -5.59
N THR A 245 6.26 -12.33 -5.76
CA THR A 245 4.82 -12.40 -5.50
C THR A 245 4.07 -13.24 -6.53
N ALA A 246 4.49 -13.20 -7.80
CA ALA A 246 3.80 -13.87 -8.89
C ALA A 246 4.20 -15.34 -9.05
N ARG A 247 5.43 -15.69 -8.67
CA ARG A 247 6.06 -16.99 -9.02
C ARG A 247 6.48 -17.82 -7.81
N ALA A 248 6.70 -17.20 -6.66
CA ALA A 248 7.18 -17.85 -5.44
C ALA A 248 6.19 -17.75 -4.26
N ASP A 249 4.96 -17.29 -4.51
CA ASP A 249 3.88 -17.15 -3.52
C ASP A 249 4.29 -16.36 -2.26
N VAL A 250 5.25 -15.44 -2.41
CA VAL A 250 5.69 -14.57 -1.32
C VAL A 250 4.69 -13.42 -1.17
N PRO A 251 4.12 -13.19 0.02
CA PRO A 251 3.25 -12.03 0.25
C PRO A 251 3.96 -10.71 -0.07
N HIS A 252 3.24 -9.78 -0.72
CA HIS A 252 3.82 -8.55 -1.25
C HIS A 252 4.65 -7.75 -0.24
N GLY A 253 4.08 -7.47 0.94
CA GLY A 253 4.75 -6.73 2.00
C GLY A 253 6.05 -7.37 2.50
N ILE A 254 6.11 -8.71 2.50
CA ILE A 254 7.33 -9.45 2.84
C ILE A 254 8.38 -9.27 1.74
N ALA A 255 7.96 -9.42 0.48
CA ALA A 255 8.87 -9.29 -0.65
C ALA A 255 9.49 -7.89 -0.73
N VAL A 256 8.67 -6.84 -0.65
CA VAL A 256 9.18 -5.46 -0.68
C VAL A 256 10.03 -5.14 0.55
N GLY A 257 9.60 -5.58 1.73
CA GLY A 257 10.33 -5.35 2.99
C GLY A 257 11.71 -6.00 3.01
N ARG A 258 11.86 -7.20 2.42
CA ARG A 258 13.15 -7.90 2.32
C ARG A 258 14.06 -7.39 1.20
N LEU A 259 13.51 -6.72 0.19
CA LEU A 259 14.29 -6.11 -0.90
C LEU A 259 14.79 -4.70 -0.56
N LEU A 260 13.99 -3.92 0.17
CA LEU A 260 14.29 -2.52 0.49
C LEU A 260 15.69 -2.31 1.11
N PRO A 261 16.14 -3.08 2.12
CA PRO A 261 17.47 -2.93 2.71
C PRO A 261 18.59 -2.84 1.67
N TRP A 262 18.51 -3.72 0.67
CA TRP A 262 19.55 -3.90 -0.33
C TRP A 262 19.43 -2.90 -1.48
N VAL A 263 18.21 -2.48 -1.81
CA VAL A 263 17.96 -1.32 -2.70
C VAL A 263 18.55 -0.04 -2.11
N VAL A 264 18.31 0.21 -0.82
CA VAL A 264 18.91 1.35 -0.10
C VAL A 264 20.42 1.20 -0.02
N GLY A 265 20.93 -0.02 0.21
CA GLY A 265 22.37 -0.30 0.18
C GLY A 265 23.02 0.06 -1.16
N ALA A 266 22.38 -0.28 -2.28
CA ALA A 266 22.86 0.10 -3.61
C ALA A 266 22.91 1.63 -3.79
N LEU A 267 21.93 2.37 -3.27
CA LEU A 267 21.93 3.85 -3.29
C LEU A 267 23.03 4.46 -2.42
N VAL A 268 23.30 3.86 -1.26
CA VAL A 268 24.38 4.28 -0.37
C VAL A 268 25.75 4.03 -1.02
N GLU A 269 25.95 2.87 -1.64
CA GLU A 269 27.21 2.44 -2.25
C GLU A 269 27.47 3.07 -3.64
N ALA A 270 26.44 3.58 -4.31
CA ALA A 270 26.56 4.14 -5.65
C ALA A 270 27.59 5.28 -5.71
N SER A 271 28.31 5.40 -6.83
CA SER A 271 29.07 6.62 -7.13
C SER A 271 28.13 7.77 -7.52
N ASP A 272 28.63 9.00 -7.48
CA ASP A 272 27.82 10.17 -7.82
C ASP A 272 27.36 10.17 -9.28
N GLU A 273 28.13 9.57 -10.20
CA GLU A 273 27.76 9.39 -11.61
C GLU A 273 26.62 8.37 -11.81
N GLY A 274 26.50 7.40 -10.89
CA GLY A 274 25.45 6.39 -10.93
C GLY A 274 24.07 6.91 -10.50
N LEU A 275 24.03 8.02 -9.76
CA LEU A 275 22.81 8.61 -9.22
C LEU A 275 22.10 9.47 -10.27
N THR A 276 20.78 9.29 -10.39
CA THR A 276 19.96 9.89 -11.47
C THR A 276 18.93 10.90 -10.99
N HIS A 277 19.03 11.36 -9.74
CA HIS A 277 18.06 12.31 -9.19
C HIS A 277 18.11 13.67 -9.92
N PRO A 278 16.97 14.32 -10.21
CA PRO A 278 16.93 15.60 -10.94
C PRO A 278 17.71 16.75 -10.28
N HIS A 279 17.87 16.69 -8.96
CA HIS A 279 18.65 17.67 -8.17
C HIS A 279 20.08 17.20 -7.85
N GLY A 280 20.58 16.19 -8.56
CA GLY A 280 21.94 15.69 -8.44
C GLY A 280 22.19 14.75 -7.25
N PRO A 281 23.41 14.19 -7.15
CA PRO A 281 23.78 13.17 -6.16
C PRO A 281 23.65 13.68 -4.72
N ALA A 282 24.02 14.94 -4.46
CA ALA A 282 23.92 15.55 -3.13
C ALA A 282 22.50 15.51 -2.54
N ALA A 283 21.47 15.61 -3.39
CA ALA A 283 20.07 15.49 -2.96
C ALA A 283 19.76 14.07 -2.46
N VAL A 284 20.22 13.03 -3.16
CA VAL A 284 20.07 11.63 -2.73
C VAL A 284 20.80 11.41 -1.40
N ARG A 285 22.05 11.90 -1.27
CA ARG A 285 22.81 11.79 -0.01
C ARG A 285 22.11 12.49 1.15
N GLY A 286 21.49 13.65 0.90
CA GLY A 286 20.69 14.38 1.88
C GLY A 286 19.47 13.58 2.34
N LEU A 287 18.74 12.97 1.40
CA LEU A 287 17.57 12.14 1.72
C LEU A 287 17.95 10.87 2.47
N LEU A 288 19.05 10.21 2.11
CA LEU A 288 19.56 9.06 2.84
C LEU A 288 19.96 9.43 4.27
N ARG A 289 20.57 10.61 4.48
CA ARG A 289 20.84 11.14 5.83
C ARG A 289 19.55 11.40 6.60
N GLU A 290 18.56 12.02 5.97
CA GLU A 290 17.26 12.27 6.59
C GLU A 290 16.56 10.96 7.02
N ILE A 291 16.61 9.92 6.18
CA ILE A 291 16.05 8.60 6.52
C ILE A 291 16.84 7.98 7.69
N ALA A 292 18.16 8.05 7.67
CA ALA A 292 19.01 7.57 8.78
C ALA A 292 18.68 8.28 10.10
N GLU A 293 18.54 9.61 10.07
CA GLU A 293 18.18 10.43 11.22
C GLU A 293 16.79 10.07 11.78
N ALA A 294 15.82 9.75 10.92
CA ALA A 294 14.49 9.32 11.36
C ALA A 294 14.54 8.05 12.23
N PHE A 295 15.51 7.17 11.99
CA PHE A 295 15.79 5.97 12.77
C PHE A 295 16.83 6.18 13.89
N GLY A 296 17.31 7.40 14.11
CA GLY A 296 18.34 7.70 15.09
C GLY A 296 19.73 7.16 14.73
N LEU A 297 19.99 6.87 13.45
CA LEU A 297 21.26 6.37 12.97
C LEU A 297 22.23 7.52 12.68
N ALA A 298 23.51 7.35 13.04
CA ALA A 298 24.54 8.35 12.82
C ALA A 298 24.92 8.53 11.33
N GLU A 299 24.83 7.46 10.53
CA GLU A 299 25.26 7.47 9.14
C GLU A 299 24.35 6.61 8.23
N PRO A 300 24.16 7.03 6.96
CA PRO A 300 23.39 6.25 5.99
C PRO A 300 23.92 4.83 5.74
N ALA A 301 25.21 4.58 5.95
CA ALA A 301 25.82 3.25 5.77
C ALA A 301 25.21 2.18 6.69
N SER A 302 24.56 2.58 7.79
CA SER A 302 23.87 1.67 8.71
C SER A 302 22.44 1.32 8.27
N LEU A 303 21.86 2.03 7.29
CA LEU A 303 20.47 1.83 6.87
C LEU A 303 20.17 0.40 6.40
N PRO A 304 20.97 -0.25 5.53
CA PRO A 304 20.64 -1.59 5.05
C PRO A 304 20.49 -2.59 6.19
N ARG A 305 21.47 -2.67 7.09
CA ARG A 305 21.41 -3.58 8.25
C ARG A 305 20.27 -3.25 9.20
N HIS A 306 20.00 -1.96 9.43
CA HIS A 306 18.90 -1.55 10.29
C HIS A 306 17.53 -1.95 9.71
N LEU A 307 17.29 -1.68 8.43
CA LEU A 307 16.04 -2.02 7.75
C LEU A 307 15.82 -3.54 7.68
N ASP A 308 16.87 -4.33 7.45
CA ASP A 308 16.77 -5.80 7.50
C ASP A 308 16.48 -6.31 8.91
N GLY A 309 17.10 -5.69 9.93
CA GLY A 309 16.83 -5.98 11.34
C GLY A 309 15.39 -5.65 11.76
N ILE A 310 14.75 -4.63 11.18
CA ILE A 310 13.31 -4.38 11.39
C ILE A 310 12.49 -5.54 10.84
N ALA A 311 12.78 -6.01 9.61
CA ALA A 311 12.09 -7.15 9.01
C ALA A 311 12.23 -8.43 9.85
N ASP A 312 13.42 -8.68 10.40
CA ASP A 312 13.65 -9.78 11.35
C ASP A 312 12.85 -9.60 12.65
N SER A 313 12.83 -8.39 13.20
CA SER A 313 12.16 -8.10 14.48
C SER A 313 10.64 -8.26 14.41
N VAL A 314 10.03 -8.03 13.23
CA VAL A 314 8.60 -8.29 13.01
C VAL A 314 8.31 -9.72 12.54
N GLY A 315 9.34 -10.57 12.43
CA GLY A 315 9.21 -12.00 12.20
C GLY A 315 8.84 -12.41 10.77
N VAL A 316 9.03 -11.55 9.76
CA VAL A 316 8.75 -11.95 8.37
C VAL A 316 9.82 -12.93 7.86
N PRO A 317 9.49 -13.92 7.02
CA PRO A 317 10.46 -14.89 6.52
C PRO A 317 11.50 -14.26 5.57
N ARG A 318 12.60 -14.97 5.35
CA ARG A 318 13.58 -14.65 4.31
C ARG A 318 13.02 -14.96 2.92
N LEU A 319 13.54 -14.28 1.90
CA LEU A 319 13.14 -14.55 0.53
C LEU A 319 13.73 -15.89 0.05
N PRO A 320 12.95 -16.72 -0.68
CA PRO A 320 13.50 -17.90 -1.33
C PRO A 320 14.43 -17.48 -2.47
N ALA A 321 15.32 -18.39 -2.89
CA ALA A 321 16.05 -18.21 -4.14
C ALA A 321 15.06 -18.09 -5.31
N ILE A 322 15.38 -17.24 -6.29
CA ILE A 322 14.60 -17.03 -7.50
C ILE A 322 15.53 -16.96 -8.71
N ASP A 323 15.03 -17.37 -9.88
CA ASP A 323 15.74 -17.18 -11.14
C ASP A 323 15.93 -15.68 -11.43
N THR A 324 17.17 -15.23 -11.48
CA THR A 324 17.52 -13.83 -11.72
C THR A 324 17.14 -13.38 -13.12
N GLU A 325 17.18 -14.26 -14.13
CA GLU A 325 16.73 -13.92 -15.48
C GLU A 325 15.24 -13.65 -15.54
N LEU A 326 14.45 -14.40 -14.75
CA LEU A 326 13.03 -14.14 -14.58
C LEU A 326 12.78 -12.77 -13.96
N VAL A 327 13.59 -12.37 -12.97
CA VAL A 327 13.48 -11.04 -12.37
C VAL A 327 13.81 -9.95 -13.37
N HIS A 328 14.86 -10.10 -14.19
CA HIS A 328 15.18 -9.13 -15.24
C HIS A 328 14.07 -8.99 -16.28
N ALA A 329 13.38 -10.09 -16.62
CA ALA A 329 12.30 -10.09 -17.60
C ALA A 329 10.99 -9.48 -17.08
N GLU A 330 10.71 -9.62 -15.78
CA GLU A 330 9.41 -9.26 -15.19
C GLU A 330 9.45 -8.09 -14.22
N ALA A 331 10.63 -7.60 -13.83
CA ALA A 331 10.76 -6.38 -13.06
C ALA A 331 10.13 -5.24 -13.85
N ALA A 332 9.21 -4.50 -13.22
CA ALA A 332 8.49 -3.39 -13.85
C ALA A 332 9.45 -2.21 -14.16
N PRO A 333 9.93 -2.03 -15.41
CA PRO A 333 11.00 -1.09 -15.72
C PRO A 333 10.59 0.37 -15.43
N GLU A 334 9.31 0.70 -15.64
CA GLU A 334 8.77 2.03 -15.36
C GLU A 334 8.77 2.36 -13.86
N ARG A 335 8.66 1.36 -12.98
CA ARG A 335 8.76 1.56 -11.52
C ARG A 335 10.21 1.58 -11.06
N LEU A 336 11.05 0.74 -11.64
CA LEU A 336 12.49 0.71 -11.37
C LEU A 336 13.11 2.10 -11.64
N ALA A 337 12.70 2.74 -12.75
CA ALA A 337 13.13 4.08 -13.15
C ALA A 337 12.73 5.21 -12.19
N ASN A 338 11.81 4.98 -11.25
CA ASN A 338 11.46 5.98 -10.23
C ASN A 338 12.54 6.11 -9.16
N THR A 339 13.40 5.11 -9.00
CA THR A 339 14.51 5.14 -8.02
C THR A 339 15.68 5.91 -8.61
N PRO A 340 16.35 6.81 -7.85
CA PRO A 340 17.40 7.69 -8.37
C PRO A 340 18.75 6.97 -8.56
N LEU A 341 18.73 5.77 -9.12
CA LEU A 341 19.90 4.95 -9.43
C LEU A 341 19.63 4.20 -10.75
N ARG A 342 20.63 4.10 -11.62
CA ARG A 342 20.55 3.19 -12.77
C ARG A 342 20.68 1.74 -12.31
N PHE A 343 19.56 1.02 -12.29
CA PHE A 343 19.55 -0.41 -12.01
C PHE A 343 19.96 -1.20 -13.26
N GLU A 344 21.27 -1.24 -13.51
CA GLU A 344 21.86 -2.18 -14.46
C GLU A 344 21.73 -3.62 -13.95
N ARG A 345 21.87 -4.61 -14.87
CA ARG A 345 21.77 -6.04 -14.52
C ARG A 345 22.62 -6.41 -13.30
N THR A 346 23.87 -5.95 -13.26
CA THR A 346 24.82 -6.18 -12.16
C THR A 346 24.37 -5.61 -10.81
N THR A 347 23.60 -4.52 -10.81
CA THR A 347 23.07 -3.92 -9.59
C THR A 347 21.88 -4.74 -9.07
N VAL A 348 20.99 -5.13 -9.98
CA VAL A 348 19.86 -6.01 -9.66
C VAL A 348 20.36 -7.36 -9.12
N ASP A 349 21.33 -7.99 -9.78
CA ASP A 349 21.88 -9.28 -9.35
C ASP A 349 22.47 -9.20 -7.93
N ARG A 350 23.17 -8.11 -7.60
CA ARG A 350 23.72 -7.88 -6.26
C ARG A 350 22.64 -7.69 -5.20
N VAL A 351 21.59 -6.93 -5.53
CA VAL A 351 20.42 -6.76 -4.65
C VAL A 351 19.75 -8.10 -4.38
N LEU A 352 19.51 -8.90 -5.42
CA LEU A 352 18.89 -10.22 -5.30
C LEU A 352 19.77 -11.19 -4.51
N ALA A 353 21.08 -11.23 -4.77
CA ALA A 353 22.01 -12.09 -4.06
C ALA A 353 22.01 -11.81 -2.56
N ARG A 354 22.02 -10.54 -2.14
CA ARG A 354 21.94 -10.15 -0.72
C ARG A 354 20.54 -10.40 -0.11
N ALA A 355 19.48 -10.24 -0.90
CA ALA A 355 18.11 -10.42 -0.43
C ALA A 355 17.73 -11.89 -0.21
N THR A 356 18.36 -12.80 -0.97
CA THR A 356 18.07 -14.25 -0.97
C THR A 356 19.17 -15.09 -0.32
N SER A 357 20.33 -14.50 0.00
CA SER A 357 21.33 -15.18 0.80
C SER A 357 20.77 -15.47 2.18
N ALA A 358 20.88 -16.72 2.64
CA ALA A 358 20.80 -17.00 4.07
C ALA A 358 21.89 -16.17 4.75
N VAL A 359 21.53 -15.46 5.82
CA VAL A 359 22.56 -14.93 6.72
C VAL A 359 23.22 -16.17 7.31
N GLU A 360 24.44 -16.48 6.89
CA GLU A 360 25.28 -17.42 7.64
C GLU A 360 25.56 -16.74 8.98
N ASP A 361 25.04 -17.33 10.06
CA ASP A 361 25.21 -16.88 11.45
C ASP A 361 26.69 -16.73 11.87
#